data_AF-A0A4Z0Q488-F1
#
_entry.id   AF-A0A4Z0Q488-F1
#
_cell.length_a   1.000
_cell.length_b   1.000
_cell.length_c   1.000
_cell.angle_alpha   90.00
_cell.angle_beta   90.00
_cell.angle_gamma   90.00
#
_symmetry.space_group_name_H-M   'P 1'
#
loop_
_entity.id
_entity.type
_entity.pdbx_description
1 polymer ?
#
loop_
_entity_poly.entity_id
_entity_poly.type
_entity_poly.pdbx_seq_one_letter_code
_entity_poly.pdbx_strand_id
1 'polypeptide(L)'
;MHKIYSFSLLLATALAAAASPARAQSLVSGFMVGKGHGSVSFTGTAEQYKSVFLVPEKVREVPIFREIKVSSVSVYANYGITDEIEAVVSLPYIKSEGEGNGQGYANSRSGLQDISGLLKFKAYSATVGNSVLDLLGVVGVTTPASNYQSNKGLEYIIAIGNRATKFNTLGIAHLKTASGVFLTGQAGYSLRTNRVPNAFIADAKVGYAGLKLYAEAWASFQQSSHKGTDILQPGFDLYFPATRVNYTRVGASVFRPIAKGVGLVLGASQYVAGRNLGKSTGVSVGVSYNY
;
A
#
# COMPACT_ATOMS: atom_id res chain seq x y z
N MET A 1 19.90 1.58 60.57
CA MET A 1 19.53 0.22 60.12
C MET A 1 18.82 0.34 58.77
N HIS A 2 19.37 -0.30 57.74
CA HIS A 2 18.82 -0.37 56.38
C HIS A 2 17.47 -1.10 56.35
N LYS A 3 16.56 -0.68 55.46
CA LYS A 3 16.17 -1.38 54.21
C LYS A 3 14.86 -0.76 53.67
N ILE A 4 14.85 -0.11 52.52
CA ILE A 4 14.76 -0.58 51.11
C ILE A 4 13.39 -0.19 50.55
N TYR A 5 13.45 0.60 49.48
CA TYR A 5 12.36 0.97 48.59
C TYR A 5 11.82 -0.25 47.85
N SER A 6 10.49 -0.35 47.72
CA SER A 6 9.87 -1.15 46.67
C SER A 6 8.81 -0.31 45.96
N PHE A 7 9.27 0.35 44.91
CA PHE A 7 8.49 0.84 43.79
C PHE A 7 7.84 -0.40 43.12
N SER A 8 6.52 -0.46 43.04
CA SER A 8 5.83 -1.46 42.22
C SER A 8 4.63 -0.81 41.57
N LEU A 9 4.97 -0.13 40.48
CA LEU A 9 4.11 0.30 39.39
C LEU A 9 3.33 -0.94 38.87
N LEU A 10 2.09 -1.13 39.32
CA LEU A 10 1.13 -2.02 38.66
C LEU A 10 0.68 -1.32 37.38
N LEU A 11 1.56 -1.40 36.39
CA LEU A 11 1.40 -0.85 35.07
C LEU A 11 0.30 -1.63 34.35
N ALA A 12 -0.70 -0.88 33.90
CA ALA A 12 -1.81 -1.30 33.05
C ALA A 12 -1.36 -2.30 31.97
N THR A 13 -1.80 -3.54 32.10
CA THR A 13 -1.76 -4.54 31.04
C THR A 13 -2.83 -4.18 30.01
N ALA A 14 -2.45 -3.27 29.11
CA ALA A 14 -3.25 -2.91 27.96
C ALA A 14 -2.44 -3.23 26.68
N LEU A 15 -2.88 -4.26 25.96
CA LEU A 15 -3.47 -4.14 24.64
C LEU A 15 -2.46 -3.69 23.54
N ALA A 16 -1.86 -4.62 22.77
CA ALA A 16 -1.25 -4.26 21.49
C ALA A 16 -1.42 -5.30 20.32
N ALA A 17 -1.78 -4.85 19.10
CA ALA A 17 -2.07 -5.70 17.92
C ALA A 17 -1.64 -5.16 16.53
N ALA A 18 -2.22 -5.72 15.45
CA ALA A 18 -1.71 -5.90 14.08
C ALA A 18 -1.36 -4.77 13.10
N ALA A 19 -0.55 -5.17 12.11
CA ALA A 19 -0.38 -4.49 10.84
C ALA A 19 -0.92 -5.33 9.66
N SER A 20 -1.60 -4.68 8.73
CA SER A 20 -1.84 -5.22 7.38
C SER A 20 -0.78 -4.67 6.43
N PRO A 21 -0.19 -5.47 5.51
CA PRO A 21 0.63 -4.92 4.43
C PRO A 21 -0.30 -4.19 3.45
N ALA A 22 -0.44 -2.88 3.62
CA ALA A 22 -1.08 -2.02 2.63
C ALA A 22 -0.14 -1.85 1.43
N ARG A 23 -0.73 -1.86 0.23
CA ARG A 23 -0.02 -1.88 -1.05
C ARG A 23 0.97 -0.73 -1.20
N ALA A 24 2.11 -1.04 -1.82
CA ALA A 24 3.32 -0.21 -1.83
C ALA A 24 3.21 1.10 -2.62
N GLN A 25 2.24 1.24 -3.52
CA GLN A 25 1.95 2.46 -4.27
C GLN A 25 0.56 2.35 -4.90
N SER A 26 -0.04 3.48 -5.30
CA SER A 26 -1.22 3.47 -6.17
C SER A 26 -0.96 2.66 -7.44
N LEU A 27 -1.87 1.77 -7.80
CA LEU A 27 -1.78 0.92 -8.99
C LEU A 27 -1.95 1.69 -10.30
N VAL A 28 -2.22 2.99 -10.25
CA VAL A 28 -2.43 3.82 -11.44
C VAL A 28 -1.50 5.03 -11.41
N SER A 29 -1.13 5.50 -12.59
CA SER A 29 -0.44 6.76 -12.81
C SER A 29 -1.36 7.75 -13.54
N GLY A 30 -0.97 9.04 -13.54
CA GLY A 30 -1.66 10.06 -14.33
C GLY A 30 -1.37 10.00 -15.83
N PHE A 31 -0.43 9.15 -16.27
CA PHE A 31 -0.09 8.97 -17.68
C PHE A 31 -0.92 7.85 -18.30
N MET A 32 -1.35 8.05 -19.55
CA MET A 32 -1.93 7.00 -20.38
C MET A 32 -0.83 6.35 -21.22
N VAL A 33 -0.84 5.02 -21.37
CA VAL A 33 0.16 4.33 -22.21
C VAL A 33 -0.08 4.50 -23.72
N GLY A 34 -1.32 4.77 -24.15
CA GLY A 34 -1.68 4.91 -25.55
C GLY A 34 -2.07 3.60 -26.21
N LYS A 35 -2.84 3.68 -27.31
CA LYS A 35 -3.42 2.51 -27.98
C LYS A 35 -2.34 1.54 -28.46
N GLY A 36 -2.50 0.27 -28.12
CA GLY A 36 -1.60 -0.80 -28.55
C GLY A 36 -0.26 -0.87 -27.81
N HIS A 37 0.01 0.09 -26.93
CA HIS A 37 1.17 0.11 -26.06
C HIS A 37 0.86 -0.47 -24.68
N GLY A 38 1.89 -0.99 -24.02
CA GLY A 38 1.73 -1.56 -22.70
C GLY A 38 3.04 -1.73 -21.96
N SER A 39 2.92 -2.10 -20.68
CA SER A 39 4.07 -2.55 -19.91
C SER A 39 3.74 -3.76 -19.06
N VAL A 40 4.76 -4.57 -18.80
CA VAL A 40 4.75 -5.61 -17.77
C VAL A 40 5.94 -5.36 -16.85
N SER A 41 5.68 -5.25 -15.55
CA SER A 41 6.67 -4.95 -14.53
C SER A 41 6.68 -6.03 -13.45
N PHE A 42 7.87 -6.45 -13.06
CA PHE A 42 8.11 -7.31 -11.91
C PHE A 42 8.80 -6.47 -10.85
N THR A 43 8.25 -6.40 -9.64
CA THR A 43 8.83 -5.60 -8.55
C THR A 43 8.94 -6.43 -7.28
N GLY A 44 10.15 -6.50 -6.73
CA GLY A 44 10.42 -7.03 -5.41
C GLY A 44 10.42 -5.91 -4.38
N THR A 45 9.85 -6.15 -3.20
CA THR A 45 9.90 -5.22 -2.07
C THR A 45 10.39 -5.91 -0.81
N ALA A 46 11.10 -5.17 0.03
CA ALA A 46 11.47 -5.56 1.38
C ALA A 46 11.12 -4.44 2.35
N GLU A 47 10.33 -4.75 3.36
CA GLU A 47 9.80 -3.85 4.39
C GLU A 47 10.10 -4.45 5.77
N GLN A 48 10.46 -3.60 6.73
CA GLN A 48 10.63 -4.03 8.12
C GLN A 48 10.07 -2.99 9.09
N TYR A 49 9.61 -3.43 10.25
CA TYR A 49 9.20 -2.54 11.34
C TYR A 49 9.28 -3.23 12.70
N LYS A 50 9.61 -2.41 13.70
CA LYS A 50 9.52 -2.75 15.12
C LYS A 50 8.41 -1.98 15.81
N SER A 51 8.16 -0.73 15.42
CA SER A 51 7.13 0.10 16.06
C SER A 51 5.80 0.04 15.30
N VAL A 52 4.70 0.24 16.02
CA VAL A 52 3.34 0.22 15.50
C VAL A 52 2.57 1.47 15.88
N PHE A 53 1.69 1.92 15.00
CA PHE A 53 0.72 2.97 15.26
C PHE A 53 -0.56 2.35 15.80
N LEU A 54 -0.67 2.20 17.12
CA LEU A 54 -1.93 1.84 17.76
C LEU A 54 -2.68 3.09 18.20
N VAL A 55 -3.94 2.90 18.59
CA VAL A 55 -4.76 3.98 19.13
C VAL A 55 -5.03 3.66 20.60
N PRO A 56 -4.89 4.64 21.51
CA PRO A 56 -4.43 6.01 21.27
C PRO A 56 -2.89 6.17 21.19
N GLU A 57 -2.12 5.11 21.40
CA GLU A 57 -0.67 5.19 21.63
C GLU A 57 0.18 4.60 20.49
N LYS A 58 1.35 5.20 20.25
CA LYS A 58 2.40 4.56 19.44
C LYS A 58 3.17 3.58 20.32
N VAL A 59 3.20 2.31 19.94
CA VAL A 59 3.95 1.28 20.68
C VAL A 59 5.29 1.03 19.99
N ARG A 60 6.35 0.93 20.79
CA ARG A 60 7.74 0.87 20.29
C ARG A 60 8.11 -0.50 19.70
N GLU A 61 7.44 -1.55 20.15
CA GLU A 61 7.67 -2.93 19.74
C GLU A 61 6.37 -3.56 19.26
N VAL A 62 6.46 -4.40 18.23
CA VAL A 62 5.32 -5.14 17.73
C VAL A 62 4.93 -6.13 18.84
N PRO A 63 3.64 -6.31 19.10
CA PRO A 63 3.18 -7.24 20.13
C PRO A 63 3.34 -8.66 19.62
N ILE A 64 3.79 -9.58 20.49
CA ILE A 64 4.06 -11.01 20.19
C ILE A 64 5.29 -11.25 19.32
N PHE A 65 5.53 -10.39 18.33
CA PHE A 65 6.67 -10.44 17.45
C PHE A 65 7.54 -9.21 17.69
N ARG A 66 8.83 -9.34 18.01
CA ARG A 66 9.70 -8.19 18.29
C ARG A 66 9.91 -7.29 17.07
N GLU A 67 9.96 -7.93 15.92
CA GLU A 67 10.15 -7.33 14.61
C GLU A 67 9.30 -8.08 13.60
N ILE A 68 8.75 -7.37 12.62
CA ILE A 68 8.11 -7.98 11.46
C ILE A 68 8.87 -7.58 10.20
N LYS A 69 9.16 -8.57 9.37
CA LYS A 69 9.75 -8.45 8.04
C LYS A 69 8.72 -8.86 7.00
N VAL A 70 8.48 -8.01 6.02
CA VAL A 70 7.56 -8.26 4.92
C VAL A 70 8.34 -8.20 3.62
N SER A 71 8.28 -9.26 2.83
CA SER A 71 8.80 -9.28 1.47
C SER A 71 7.67 -9.53 0.49
N SER A 72 7.75 -8.94 -0.70
CA SER A 72 6.80 -9.22 -1.76
C SER A 72 7.46 -9.29 -3.13
N VAL A 73 6.86 -10.07 -4.02
CA VAL A 73 7.13 -10.04 -5.45
C VAL A 73 5.80 -9.80 -6.15
N SER A 74 5.73 -8.75 -6.94
CA SER A 74 4.50 -8.32 -7.60
C SER A 74 4.69 -8.27 -9.11
N VAL A 75 3.68 -8.77 -9.82
CA VAL A 75 3.52 -8.52 -11.25
C VAL A 75 2.50 -7.40 -11.43
N TYR A 76 2.85 -6.44 -12.27
CA TYR A 76 2.00 -5.35 -12.70
C TYR A 76 1.98 -5.33 -14.22
N ALA A 77 0.82 -5.20 -14.83
CA ALA A 77 0.69 -5.06 -16.27
C ALA A 77 -0.33 -3.97 -16.61
N ASN A 78 -0.07 -3.21 -17.66
CA ASN A 78 -1.05 -2.30 -18.22
C ASN A 78 -1.02 -2.31 -19.76
N TYR A 79 -2.17 -2.00 -20.36
CA TYR A 79 -2.37 -2.05 -21.80
C TYR A 79 -3.36 -0.97 -22.23
N GLY A 80 -2.98 -0.17 -23.22
CA GLY A 80 -3.86 0.84 -23.80
C GLY A 80 -4.79 0.22 -24.83
N ILE A 81 -6.07 0.12 -24.46
CA ILE A 81 -7.14 -0.32 -25.36
C ILE A 81 -7.39 0.77 -26.42
N THR A 82 -7.36 2.03 -25.99
CA THR A 82 -7.36 3.23 -26.83
C THR A 82 -6.37 4.26 -26.27
N ASP A 83 -6.27 5.44 -26.88
CA ASP A 83 -5.48 6.55 -26.34
C ASP A 83 -6.11 7.18 -25.08
N GLU A 84 -7.36 6.81 -24.79
CA GLU A 84 -8.17 7.29 -23.67
C GLU A 84 -8.49 6.19 -22.65
N ILE A 85 -8.38 4.90 -23.00
CA ILE A 85 -8.78 3.79 -22.13
C ILE A 85 -7.60 2.83 -21.94
N GLU A 86 -7.23 2.59 -20.68
CA GLU A 86 -6.15 1.70 -20.27
C GLU A 86 -6.68 0.66 -19.28
N ALA A 87 -6.35 -0.60 -19.52
CA ALA A 87 -6.55 -1.69 -18.57
C ALA A 87 -5.29 -1.91 -17.74
N VAL A 88 -5.47 -2.21 -16.46
CA VAL A 88 -4.39 -2.45 -15.51
C VAL A 88 -4.68 -3.71 -14.72
N VAL A 89 -3.68 -4.58 -14.57
CA VAL A 89 -3.74 -5.80 -13.75
C VAL A 89 -2.56 -5.84 -12.79
N SER A 90 -2.80 -6.29 -11.56
CA SER A 90 -1.72 -6.50 -10.57
C SER A 90 -1.97 -7.74 -9.71
N LEU A 91 -0.92 -8.51 -9.48
CA LEU A 91 -0.92 -9.70 -8.63
C LEU A 91 0.34 -9.75 -7.75
N PRO A 92 0.21 -9.58 -6.42
CA PRO A 92 1.31 -9.70 -5.48
C PRO A 92 1.35 -11.07 -4.78
N TYR A 93 2.55 -11.65 -4.70
CA TYR A 93 2.90 -12.67 -3.70
C TYR A 93 3.56 -11.98 -2.51
N ILE A 94 3.07 -12.23 -1.31
CA ILE A 94 3.59 -11.60 -0.09
C ILE A 94 4.02 -12.69 0.89
N LYS A 95 5.12 -12.43 1.60
CA LYS A 95 5.57 -13.19 2.76
C LYS A 95 5.77 -12.23 3.93
N SER A 96 5.13 -12.52 5.06
CA SER A 96 5.25 -11.78 6.31
C SER A 96 5.80 -12.71 7.38
N GLU A 97 6.87 -12.27 8.04
CA GLU A 97 7.61 -13.04 9.04
C GLU A 97 7.74 -12.21 10.31
N GLY A 98 7.41 -12.79 11.46
CA GLY A 98 7.54 -12.16 12.76
C GLY A 98 8.59 -12.85 13.61
N GLU A 99 9.42 -12.08 14.31
CA GLU A 99 10.38 -12.62 15.28
C GLU A 99 9.68 -12.91 16.61
N GLY A 100 9.21 -14.14 16.80
CA GLY A 100 8.38 -14.54 17.92
C GLY A 100 9.05 -14.43 19.30
N ASN A 101 8.26 -14.13 20.32
CA ASN A 101 8.68 -14.05 21.73
C ASN A 101 8.77 -15.42 22.45
N GLY A 102 8.70 -16.55 21.74
CA GLY A 102 8.76 -17.90 22.31
C GLY A 102 7.41 -18.53 22.68
N GLN A 103 6.27 -17.88 22.38
CA GLN A 103 4.92 -18.36 22.73
C GLN A 103 4.31 -19.37 21.73
N GLY A 104 5.10 -19.94 20.81
CA GLY A 104 4.64 -21.00 19.88
C GLY A 104 3.70 -20.54 18.75
N TYR A 105 3.51 -19.23 18.56
CA TYR A 105 2.69 -18.72 17.46
C TYR A 105 3.30 -18.96 16.09
N ALA A 106 2.42 -19.17 15.09
CA ALA A 106 2.83 -19.17 13.69
C ALA A 106 3.52 -17.83 13.36
N ASN A 107 4.78 -17.90 12.99
CA ASN A 107 5.67 -16.75 12.84
C ASN A 107 5.95 -16.40 11.37
N SER A 108 5.32 -17.09 10.43
CA SER A 108 5.45 -16.85 9.00
C SER A 108 4.14 -17.11 8.29
N ARG A 109 3.76 -16.23 7.37
CA ARG A 109 2.60 -16.37 6.50
C ARG A 109 2.95 -15.90 5.09
N SER A 110 2.56 -16.66 4.08
CA SER A 110 2.79 -16.28 2.68
C SER A 110 1.68 -16.74 1.74
N GLY A 111 1.64 -16.15 0.55
CA GLY A 111 0.68 -16.52 -0.49
C GLY A 111 0.49 -15.43 -1.54
N LEU A 112 -0.19 -15.81 -2.63
CA LEU A 112 -0.77 -14.86 -3.57
C LEU A 112 -1.88 -14.11 -2.85
N GLN A 113 -1.75 -12.80 -2.70
CA GLN A 113 -2.68 -11.99 -1.92
C GLN A 113 -3.94 -11.71 -2.75
N ASP A 114 -4.13 -10.47 -3.20
CA ASP A 114 -5.32 -10.06 -3.93
C ASP A 114 -4.94 -9.71 -5.37
N ILE A 115 -5.61 -10.30 -6.34
CA ILE A 115 -5.51 -9.87 -7.75
C ILE A 115 -6.31 -8.58 -7.92
N SER A 116 -5.88 -7.71 -8.81
CA SER A 116 -6.61 -6.49 -9.16
C SER A 116 -6.72 -6.30 -10.65
N GLY A 117 -7.91 -5.93 -11.10
CA GLY A 117 -8.19 -5.44 -12.44
C GLY A 117 -8.79 -4.05 -12.36
N LEU A 118 -8.24 -3.10 -13.11
CA LEU A 118 -8.71 -1.71 -13.15
C LEU A 118 -8.86 -1.26 -14.60
N LEU A 119 -9.82 -0.37 -14.83
CA LEU A 119 -9.96 0.41 -16.04
C LEU A 119 -9.76 1.88 -15.69
N LYS A 120 -8.83 2.52 -16.38
CA LYS A 120 -8.53 3.94 -16.29
C LYS A 120 -8.95 4.60 -17.60
N PHE A 121 -9.70 5.69 -17.50
CA PHE A 121 -10.19 6.42 -18.65
C PHE A 121 -9.85 7.91 -18.53
N LYS A 122 -9.30 8.50 -19.59
CA LYS A 122 -9.03 9.93 -19.71
C LYS A 122 -10.30 10.63 -20.20
N ALA A 123 -10.96 11.36 -19.32
CA ALA A 123 -12.24 11.99 -19.59
C ALA A 123 -12.08 13.39 -20.22
N TYR A 124 -10.99 14.10 -19.89
CA TYR A 124 -10.74 15.45 -20.38
C TYR A 124 -9.24 15.72 -20.48
N SER A 125 -8.86 16.53 -21.47
CA SER A 125 -7.49 17.03 -21.64
C SER A 125 -7.55 18.47 -22.14
N ALA A 126 -6.79 19.36 -21.51
CA ALA A 126 -6.73 20.76 -21.90
C ALA A 126 -5.35 21.37 -21.70
N THR A 127 -4.98 22.26 -22.61
CA THR A 127 -3.78 23.08 -22.49
C THR A 127 -4.05 24.26 -21.55
N VAL A 128 -3.23 24.40 -20.51
CA VAL A 128 -3.27 25.50 -19.54
C VAL A 128 -1.90 26.17 -19.53
N GLY A 129 -1.79 27.31 -20.22
CA GLY A 129 -0.51 27.96 -20.48
C GLY A 129 0.42 27.04 -21.28
N ASN A 130 1.60 26.74 -20.75
CA ASN A 130 2.58 25.83 -21.36
C ASN A 130 2.48 24.39 -20.82
N SER A 131 1.37 24.05 -20.18
CA SER A 131 1.14 22.74 -19.54
C SER A 131 -0.12 22.08 -20.10
N VAL A 132 -0.25 20.78 -19.91
CA VAL A 132 -1.44 20.00 -20.22
C VAL A 132 -2.01 19.44 -18.93
N LEU A 133 -3.29 19.70 -18.69
CA LEU A 133 -4.08 19.13 -17.61
C LEU A 133 -4.93 17.99 -18.17
N ASP A 134 -4.73 16.78 -17.66
CA ASP A 134 -5.54 15.60 -17.92
C ASP A 134 -6.42 15.31 -16.70
N LEU A 135 -7.71 15.07 -16.93
CA LEU A 135 -8.63 14.55 -15.92
C LEU A 135 -9.01 13.11 -16.27
N LEU A 136 -8.82 12.20 -15.33
CA LEU A 136 -9.05 10.78 -15.53
C LEU A 136 -9.97 10.23 -14.44
N GLY A 137 -10.66 9.14 -14.77
CA GLY A 137 -11.37 8.32 -13.81
C GLY A 137 -10.84 6.88 -13.81
N VAL A 138 -11.02 6.20 -12.69
CA VAL A 138 -10.63 4.81 -12.51
C VAL A 138 -11.75 4.04 -11.84
N VAL A 139 -12.05 2.87 -12.37
CA VAL A 139 -12.89 1.86 -11.71
C VAL A 139 -12.11 0.55 -11.65
N GLY A 140 -12.25 -0.21 -10.57
CA GLY A 140 -11.53 -1.47 -10.46
C GLY A 140 -12.04 -2.38 -9.37
N VAL A 141 -11.69 -3.65 -9.50
CA VAL A 141 -11.99 -4.71 -8.54
C VAL A 141 -10.69 -5.34 -8.06
N THR A 142 -10.57 -5.50 -6.75
CA THR A 142 -9.51 -6.26 -6.09
C THR A 142 -10.14 -7.42 -5.35
N THR A 143 -9.69 -8.65 -5.57
CA THR A 143 -10.29 -9.83 -4.93
C THR A 143 -9.22 -10.86 -4.57
N PRO A 144 -9.43 -11.71 -3.54
CA PRO A 144 -8.42 -12.69 -3.13
C PRO A 144 -8.08 -13.66 -4.25
N ALA A 145 -6.79 -13.81 -4.54
CA ALA A 145 -6.26 -14.70 -5.57
C ALA A 145 -5.94 -16.11 -5.02
N SER A 146 -5.91 -16.28 -3.70
CA SER A 146 -5.68 -17.57 -3.07
C SER A 146 -6.41 -17.72 -1.73
N ASN A 147 -6.33 -18.91 -1.14
CA ASN A 147 -6.85 -19.19 0.20
C ASN A 147 -5.87 -18.82 1.33
N TYR A 148 -5.19 -17.67 1.22
CA TYR A 148 -4.33 -17.19 2.31
C TYR A 148 -5.15 -16.92 3.57
N GLN A 149 -4.55 -17.18 4.73
CA GLN A 149 -5.25 -17.20 6.02
C GLN A 149 -5.48 -15.80 6.58
N SER A 150 -6.72 -15.52 7.01
CA SER A 150 -7.13 -14.26 7.65
C SER A 150 -8.28 -14.56 8.62
N ASN A 151 -7.94 -14.95 9.85
CA ASN A 151 -8.88 -15.41 10.87
C ASN A 151 -8.69 -14.64 12.19
N LYS A 152 -9.40 -15.06 13.23
CA LYS A 152 -9.21 -14.61 14.61
C LYS A 152 -7.97 -15.26 15.22
N GLY A 153 -7.32 -14.52 16.11
CA GLY A 153 -6.14 -14.97 16.85
C GLY A 153 -5.03 -13.95 16.72
N LEU A 154 -4.26 -13.75 17.79
CA LEU A 154 -3.27 -12.68 17.83
C LEU A 154 -2.15 -12.88 16.80
N GLU A 155 -1.85 -14.12 16.41
CA GLU A 155 -0.89 -14.50 15.37
C GLU A 155 -1.28 -14.04 13.95
N TYR A 156 -2.51 -13.56 13.77
CA TYR A 156 -2.96 -12.95 12.51
C TYR A 156 -2.50 -11.48 12.38
N ILE A 157 -1.67 -11.01 13.31
CA ILE A 157 -0.91 -9.76 13.19
C ILE A 157 0.01 -9.70 11.97
N ILE A 158 0.50 -10.85 11.52
CA ILE A 158 1.31 -10.99 10.30
C ILE A 158 0.46 -11.45 9.10
N ALA A 159 -0.87 -11.25 9.14
CA ALA A 159 -1.72 -11.61 8.03
C ALA A 159 -1.33 -10.82 6.78
N ILE A 160 -1.19 -11.52 5.66
CA ILE A 160 -0.77 -10.91 4.39
C ILE A 160 -1.92 -10.19 3.66
N GLY A 161 -3.15 -10.24 4.18
CA GLY A 161 -4.32 -9.59 3.57
C GLY A 161 -5.59 -9.78 4.40
N ASN A 162 -6.70 -9.22 3.92
CA ASN A 162 -7.98 -9.18 4.63
C ASN A 162 -9.11 -9.98 3.95
N ARG A 163 -8.81 -10.66 2.84
CA ARG A 163 -9.73 -11.51 2.07
C ARG A 163 -11.03 -10.83 1.62
N ALA A 164 -11.08 -9.50 1.62
CA ALA A 164 -12.23 -8.76 1.11
C ALA A 164 -12.11 -8.52 -0.39
N THR A 165 -13.24 -8.60 -1.09
CA THR A 165 -13.37 -8.02 -2.42
C THR A 165 -13.57 -6.51 -2.26
N LYS A 166 -12.83 -5.74 -3.06
CA LYS A 166 -12.78 -4.27 -2.97
C LYS A 166 -13.17 -3.70 -4.32
N PHE A 167 -14.13 -2.79 -4.33
CA PHE A 167 -14.53 -2.02 -5.49
C PHE A 167 -13.97 -0.61 -5.32
N ASN A 168 -13.03 -0.25 -6.18
CA ASN A 168 -12.30 1.02 -6.10
C ASN A 168 -12.78 1.95 -7.19
N THR A 169 -13.06 3.20 -6.82
CA THR A 169 -13.43 4.28 -7.74
C THR A 169 -12.57 5.50 -7.41
N LEU A 170 -11.88 6.07 -8.40
CA LEU A 170 -10.99 7.22 -8.21
C LEU A 170 -11.18 8.26 -9.31
N GLY A 171 -10.97 9.52 -8.96
CA GLY A 171 -10.68 10.60 -9.91
C GLY A 171 -9.20 10.97 -9.84
N ILE A 172 -8.61 11.37 -10.98
CA ILE A 172 -7.22 11.78 -11.11
C ILE A 172 -7.18 13.13 -11.84
N ALA A 173 -6.42 14.07 -11.30
CA ALA A 173 -5.98 15.28 -11.99
C ALA A 173 -4.47 15.18 -12.20
N HIS A 174 -4.03 15.30 -13.45
CA HIS A 174 -2.63 15.17 -13.83
C HIS A 174 -2.19 16.36 -14.67
N LEU A 175 -1.31 17.18 -14.12
CA LEU A 175 -0.72 18.33 -14.82
C LEU A 175 0.70 17.96 -15.26
N LYS A 176 1.01 18.15 -16.53
CA LYS A 176 2.35 17.92 -17.09
C LYS A 176 2.81 19.11 -17.93
N THR A 177 4.09 19.41 -17.84
CA THR A 177 4.74 20.51 -18.56
C THR A 177 5.50 19.97 -19.77
N ALA A 178 5.79 20.85 -20.74
CA ALA A 178 6.62 20.49 -21.89
C ALA A 178 8.06 20.07 -21.51
N SER A 179 8.55 20.51 -20.35
CA SER A 179 9.86 20.11 -19.83
C SER A 179 9.86 18.72 -19.19
N GLY A 180 8.70 18.07 -19.05
CA GLY A 180 8.58 16.74 -18.44
C GLY A 180 8.28 16.75 -16.94
N VAL A 181 8.26 17.92 -16.28
CA VAL A 181 7.80 18.02 -14.89
C VAL A 181 6.30 17.77 -14.82
N PHE A 182 5.87 17.01 -13.82
CA PHE A 182 4.46 16.70 -13.60
C PHE A 182 4.04 16.76 -12.13
N LEU A 183 2.74 16.97 -11.93
CA LEU A 183 2.03 16.86 -10.67
C LEU A 183 0.78 15.99 -10.88
N THR A 184 0.54 15.04 -10.00
CA THR A 184 -0.66 14.20 -10.01
C THR A 184 -1.33 14.25 -8.65
N GLY A 185 -2.62 14.51 -8.62
CA GLY A 185 -3.48 14.29 -7.46
C GLY A 185 -4.55 13.27 -7.82
N GLN A 186 -4.82 12.32 -6.93
CA GLN A 186 -5.91 11.37 -7.10
C GLN A 186 -6.60 11.08 -5.78
N ALA A 187 -7.90 10.87 -5.82
CA ALA A 187 -8.70 10.58 -4.65
C ALA A 187 -9.91 9.74 -5.04
N GLY A 188 -10.42 8.95 -4.09
CA GLY A 188 -11.45 7.99 -4.36
C GLY A 188 -11.94 7.23 -3.14
N TYR A 189 -12.78 6.24 -3.41
CA TYR A 189 -13.37 5.40 -2.38
C TYR A 189 -13.21 3.92 -2.73
N SER A 190 -12.92 3.13 -1.70
CA SER A 190 -12.79 1.67 -1.73
C SER A 190 -13.93 1.07 -0.92
N LEU A 191 -14.94 0.55 -1.61
CA LEU A 191 -16.01 -0.24 -1.01
C LEU A 191 -15.52 -1.66 -0.82
N ARG A 192 -15.74 -2.24 0.36
CA ARG A 192 -15.16 -3.53 0.74
C ARG A 192 -16.24 -4.47 1.26
N THR A 193 -16.16 -5.72 0.86
CA THR A 193 -17.05 -6.77 1.35
C THR A 193 -16.63 -7.25 2.73
N ASN A 194 -17.50 -8.06 3.36
CA ASN A 194 -17.30 -8.65 4.69
C ASN A 194 -17.15 -7.60 5.79
N ARG A 195 -16.68 -8.03 6.97
CA ARG A 195 -16.33 -7.14 8.09
C ARG A 195 -14.97 -6.48 7.85
N VAL A 196 -14.83 -5.76 6.74
CA VAL A 196 -13.64 -4.95 6.42
C VAL A 196 -14.09 -3.51 6.18
N PRO A 197 -13.56 -2.52 6.91
CA PRO A 197 -14.01 -1.15 6.76
C PRO A 197 -13.72 -0.60 5.35
N ASN A 198 -14.74 -0.03 4.71
CA ASN A 198 -14.58 0.82 3.54
C ASN A 198 -13.55 1.91 3.82
N ALA A 199 -12.91 2.44 2.78
CA ALA A 199 -11.89 3.47 2.97
C ALA A 199 -11.95 4.56 1.90
N PHE A 200 -11.73 5.80 2.33
CA PHE A 200 -11.26 6.85 1.44
C PHE A 200 -9.78 6.64 1.16
N ILE A 201 -9.38 6.80 -0.10
CA ILE A 201 -8.01 6.63 -0.57
C ILE A 201 -7.61 7.85 -1.41
N ALA A 202 -6.37 8.30 -1.25
CA ALA A 202 -5.84 9.41 -2.04
C ALA A 202 -4.32 9.26 -2.23
N ASP A 203 -3.81 9.79 -3.34
CA ASP A 203 -2.38 9.87 -3.62
C ASP A 203 -2.04 11.23 -4.24
N ALA A 204 -0.85 11.72 -3.92
CA ALA A 204 -0.23 12.87 -4.57
C ALA A 204 1.16 12.46 -5.09
N LYS A 205 1.52 12.87 -6.29
CA LYS A 205 2.81 12.58 -6.92
C LYS A 205 3.36 13.84 -7.58
N VAL A 206 4.66 14.09 -7.44
CA VAL A 206 5.38 15.12 -8.18
C VAL A 206 6.64 14.50 -8.74
N GLY A 207 6.99 14.85 -9.97
CA GLY A 207 8.13 14.20 -10.60
C GLY A 207 8.51 14.78 -11.94
N TYR A 208 9.39 14.03 -12.60
CA TYR A 208 9.92 14.30 -13.92
C TYR A 208 9.77 13.04 -14.77
N ALA A 209 9.21 13.19 -15.96
CA ALA A 209 9.02 12.15 -16.96
C ALA A 209 9.72 12.57 -18.26
N GLY A 210 10.93 12.05 -18.48
CA GLY A 210 11.69 12.27 -19.70
C GLY A 210 12.11 10.96 -20.36
N LEU A 211 12.68 11.06 -21.56
CA LEU A 211 13.02 9.88 -22.40
C LEU A 211 14.02 8.91 -21.76
N LYS A 212 14.95 9.43 -20.94
CA LYS A 212 16.03 8.62 -20.32
C LYS A 212 15.85 8.39 -18.82
N LEU A 213 14.89 9.08 -18.20
CA LEU A 213 14.72 9.09 -16.76
C LEU A 213 13.28 9.45 -16.42
N TYR A 214 12.67 8.63 -15.57
CA TYR A 214 11.49 8.97 -14.82
C TYR A 214 11.84 8.98 -13.34
N ALA A 215 11.44 10.00 -12.61
CA ALA A 215 11.65 10.09 -11.17
C ALA A 215 10.46 10.76 -10.52
N GLU A 216 10.03 10.27 -9.36
CA GLU A 216 8.91 10.84 -8.63
C GLU A 216 9.12 10.75 -7.13
N ALA A 217 8.56 11.73 -6.43
CA ALA A 217 8.21 11.64 -5.02
C ALA A 217 6.69 11.54 -4.91
N TRP A 218 6.21 10.76 -3.95
CA TRP A 218 4.78 10.51 -3.78
C TRP A 218 4.38 10.42 -2.31
N ALA A 219 3.11 10.70 -2.05
CA ALA A 219 2.46 10.53 -0.77
C ALA A 219 1.12 9.83 -0.98
N SER A 220 0.87 8.78 -0.20
CA SER A 220 -0.35 7.97 -0.22
C SER A 220 -1.07 8.08 1.11
N PHE A 221 -2.39 8.20 1.04
CA PHE A 221 -3.28 8.40 2.18
C PHE A 221 -4.43 7.41 2.14
N GLN A 222 -4.74 6.83 3.29
CA GLN A 222 -5.95 6.03 3.48
C GLN A 222 -6.62 6.41 4.79
N GLN A 223 -7.94 6.54 4.75
CA GLN A 223 -8.79 6.73 5.92
C GLN A 223 -9.92 5.70 5.88
N SER A 224 -9.88 4.74 6.80
CA SER A 224 -10.94 3.76 6.99
C SER A 224 -12.18 4.39 7.62
N SER A 225 -13.35 3.86 7.24
CA SER A 225 -14.64 4.18 7.82
C SER A 225 -14.65 3.97 9.34
N HIS A 226 -15.46 4.77 10.04
CA HIS A 226 -15.63 4.69 11.48
C HIS A 226 -16.34 3.41 11.96
N LYS A 227 -16.92 2.62 11.04
CA LYS A 227 -17.59 1.35 11.36
C LYS A 227 -16.63 0.21 11.75
N GLY A 228 -15.33 0.38 11.55
CA GLY A 228 -14.33 -0.60 12.00
C GLY A 228 -13.97 -0.46 13.48
N THR A 229 -13.25 -1.45 14.00
CA THR A 229 -12.75 -1.43 15.37
C THR A 229 -11.31 -0.91 15.40
N ASP A 230 -10.87 -0.41 16.55
CA ASP A 230 -9.45 -0.21 16.77
C ASP A 230 -8.85 -1.44 17.43
N ILE A 231 -7.60 -1.72 17.06
CA ILE A 231 -6.85 -2.82 17.65
C ILE A 231 -6.87 -2.65 19.15
N LEU A 232 -7.36 -3.71 19.80
CA LEU A 232 -7.38 -3.79 21.25
C LEU A 232 -7.93 -2.48 21.83
N GLN A 233 -9.15 -2.20 21.40
CA GLN A 233 -10.05 -1.25 22.02
C GLN A 233 -11.37 -2.01 22.24
N PRO A 234 -12.30 -1.47 23.06
CA PRO A 234 -13.60 -2.10 23.25
C PRO A 234 -14.27 -2.46 21.91
N GLY A 235 -14.74 -3.70 21.79
CA GLY A 235 -15.34 -4.24 20.57
C GLY A 235 -14.38 -4.96 19.61
N PHE A 236 -13.07 -4.97 19.87
CA PHE A 236 -12.13 -5.78 19.09
C PHE A 236 -12.23 -7.28 19.45
N ASP A 237 -12.62 -8.10 18.48
CA ASP A 237 -12.88 -9.54 18.66
C ASP A 237 -11.77 -10.45 18.11
N LEU A 238 -10.52 -9.95 18.14
CA LEU A 238 -9.32 -10.58 17.56
C LEU A 238 -9.38 -10.79 16.04
N TYR A 239 -10.38 -10.24 15.35
CA TYR A 239 -10.51 -10.32 13.90
C TYR A 239 -9.89 -9.08 13.25
N PHE A 240 -8.61 -9.19 12.89
CA PHE A 240 -7.83 -8.08 12.32
C PHE A 240 -8.41 -7.43 11.07
N PRO A 241 -9.05 -8.14 10.13
CA PRO A 241 -9.68 -7.52 8.96
C PRO A 241 -10.73 -6.45 9.29
N ALA A 242 -11.38 -6.54 10.46
CA ALA A 242 -12.37 -5.54 10.91
C ALA A 242 -11.78 -4.25 11.46
N THR A 243 -10.45 -4.16 11.55
CA THR A 243 -9.77 -3.01 12.14
C THR A 243 -9.70 -1.83 11.18
N ARG A 244 -9.68 -0.62 11.75
CA ARG A 244 -9.56 0.64 10.99
C ARG A 244 -8.11 0.90 10.63
N VAL A 245 -7.73 0.69 9.38
CA VAL A 245 -6.36 0.99 8.93
C VAL A 245 -6.33 2.37 8.28
N ASN A 246 -5.62 3.31 8.89
CA ASN A 246 -5.35 4.62 8.30
C ASN A 246 -3.86 4.81 8.14
N TYR A 247 -3.41 5.45 7.07
CA TYR A 247 -2.00 5.73 6.92
C TYR A 247 -1.73 7.00 6.13
N THR A 248 -0.56 7.58 6.40
CA THR A 248 0.18 8.41 5.47
C THR A 248 1.50 7.73 5.19
N ARG A 249 1.75 7.40 3.93
CA ARG A 249 2.98 6.81 3.44
C ARG A 249 3.62 7.78 2.45
N VAL A 250 4.92 7.99 2.55
CA VAL A 250 5.67 8.79 1.59
C VAL A 250 6.76 7.93 0.96
N GLY A 251 7.15 8.26 -0.26
CA GLY A 251 8.23 7.55 -0.92
C GLY A 251 8.74 8.29 -2.14
N ALA A 252 9.78 7.71 -2.74
CA ALA A 252 10.33 8.14 -4.00
C ALA A 252 10.68 6.92 -4.85
N SER A 253 10.60 7.07 -6.16
CA SER A 253 10.99 6.04 -7.11
C SER A 253 11.70 6.66 -8.32
N VAL A 254 12.58 5.88 -8.93
CA VAL A 254 13.31 6.22 -10.15
C VAL A 254 13.19 5.05 -11.11
N PHE A 255 12.86 5.35 -12.35
CA PHE A 255 12.88 4.43 -13.46
C PHE A 255 13.86 4.91 -14.53
N ARG A 256 14.66 3.97 -15.05
CA ARG A 256 15.64 4.24 -16.12
C ARG A 256 15.58 3.13 -17.17
N PRO A 257 15.40 3.45 -18.46
CA PRO A 257 15.61 2.50 -19.55
C PRO A 257 17.08 2.03 -19.57
N ILE A 258 17.28 0.72 -19.63
CA ILE A 258 18.61 0.08 -19.70
C ILE A 258 18.86 -0.62 -21.03
N ALA A 259 17.80 -1.01 -21.73
CA ALA A 259 17.84 -1.54 -23.08
C ALA A 259 16.53 -1.18 -23.80
N LYS A 260 16.40 -1.55 -25.08
CA LYS A 260 15.16 -1.31 -25.84
C LYS A 260 14.00 -2.03 -25.18
N GLY A 261 13.00 -1.27 -24.74
CA GLY A 261 11.82 -1.76 -24.01
C GLY A 261 12.06 -2.13 -22.55
N VAL A 262 13.31 -2.41 -22.12
CA VAL A 262 13.60 -2.83 -20.74
C VAL A 262 14.08 -1.67 -19.89
N GLY A 263 13.52 -1.51 -18.70
CA GLY A 263 14.00 -0.54 -17.72
C GLY A 263 14.04 -1.08 -16.29
N LEU A 264 14.83 -0.40 -15.46
CA LEU A 264 15.02 -0.70 -14.06
C LEU A 264 14.25 0.32 -13.22
N VAL A 265 13.57 -0.15 -12.17
CA VAL A 265 12.89 0.66 -11.16
C VAL A 265 13.61 0.47 -9.82
N LEU A 266 13.86 1.57 -9.12
CA LEU A 266 14.30 1.58 -7.73
C LEU A 266 13.39 2.49 -6.92
N GLY A 267 13.09 2.12 -5.68
CA GLY A 267 12.25 2.94 -4.82
C GLY A 267 12.52 2.73 -3.34
N ALA A 268 12.11 3.72 -2.56
CA ALA A 268 12.13 3.69 -1.11
C ALA A 268 10.88 4.39 -0.56
N SER A 269 10.39 3.93 0.59
CA SER A 269 9.18 4.50 1.20
C SER A 269 9.13 4.28 2.70
N GLN A 270 8.29 5.07 3.38
CA GLN A 270 8.09 5.01 4.82
C GLN A 270 6.67 5.39 5.20
N TYR A 271 6.10 4.69 6.19
CA TYR A 271 4.90 5.13 6.89
C TYR A 271 5.24 6.19 7.94
N VAL A 272 4.71 7.41 7.77
CA VAL A 272 5.01 8.56 8.63
C VAL A 272 3.90 8.85 9.64
N ALA A 273 2.67 8.47 9.31
CA ALA A 273 1.52 8.53 10.21
C ALA A 273 0.62 7.30 10.00
N GLY A 274 -0.12 6.91 11.03
CA GLY A 274 -0.89 5.68 10.97
C GLY A 274 -1.91 5.46 12.08
N ARG A 275 -2.76 4.46 11.84
CA ARG A 275 -3.69 3.81 12.76
C ARG A 275 -3.76 2.32 12.43
N ASN A 276 -3.59 1.46 13.42
CA ASN A 276 -3.64 0.00 13.28
C ASN A 276 -2.69 -0.53 12.19
N LEU A 277 -1.45 -0.02 12.16
CA LEU A 277 -0.40 -0.52 11.26
C LEU A 277 1.02 -0.40 11.81
N GLY A 278 1.93 -1.17 11.21
CA GLY A 278 3.37 -1.07 11.44
C GLY A 278 3.97 0.19 10.86
N LYS A 279 4.86 0.85 11.60
CA LYS A 279 5.67 1.96 11.11
C LYS A 279 6.83 1.42 10.29
N SER A 280 6.55 1.00 9.07
CA SER A 280 7.55 0.37 8.20
C SER A 280 8.30 1.35 7.32
N THR A 281 9.58 1.01 7.10
CA THR A 281 10.41 1.54 6.02
C THR A 281 10.65 0.40 5.04
N GLY A 282 10.53 0.70 3.74
CA GLY A 282 10.68 -0.29 2.68
C GLY A 282 11.52 0.21 1.52
N VAL A 283 12.14 -0.75 0.84
CA VAL A 283 12.84 -0.56 -0.44
C VAL A 283 12.19 -1.44 -1.52
N SER A 284 12.27 -1.00 -2.76
CA SER A 284 11.79 -1.75 -3.92
C SER A 284 12.81 -1.74 -5.06
N VAL A 285 12.88 -2.87 -5.77
CA VAL A 285 13.60 -2.99 -7.03
C VAL A 285 12.68 -3.67 -8.03
N GLY A 286 12.70 -3.22 -9.28
CA GLY A 286 11.87 -3.81 -10.31
C GLY A 286 12.47 -3.72 -11.69
N VAL A 287 11.96 -4.56 -12.58
CA VAL A 287 12.27 -4.52 -14.01
C VAL A 287 10.94 -4.37 -14.74
N SER A 288 10.89 -3.46 -15.70
CA SER A 288 9.76 -3.32 -16.61
C SER A 288 10.17 -3.66 -18.04
N TYR A 289 9.23 -4.22 -18.79
CA TYR A 289 9.26 -4.33 -20.23
C TYR A 289 8.10 -3.52 -20.81
N ASN A 290 8.43 -2.53 -21.63
CA ASN A 290 7.52 -1.61 -22.29
C ASN A 290 7.56 -1.88 -23.80
N TYR A 291 6.41 -1.97 -24.45
CA TYR A 291 6.27 -2.24 -25.88
C TYR A 291 5.26 -1.29 -26.54
#